data_AF-A0A4Q7XY55-F1
#
_entry.id   AF-A0A4Q7XY55-F1
#
_cell.length_a   1.000
_cell.length_b   1.000
_cell.length_c   1.000
_cell.angle_alpha   90.00
_cell.angle_beta   90.00
_cell.angle_gamma   90.00
#
_symmetry.space_group_name_H-M   'P 1'
#
loop_
_entity.id
_entity.type
_entity.pdbx_description
1 polymer ?
#
loop_
_entity_poly.entity_id
_entity_poly.type
_entity_poly.pdbx_seq_one_letter_code
_entity_poly.pdbx_strand_id
1 'polypeptide(L)'
;MPETKSAAWNAALHPRDRFGRFIETGAIVSLWSTPGLFRVRRPLGGSRVSVEPVFGGEPRTVAADRVQVIPALSPASALEREHAGLNNIVTSPNTAEEVAKAVDRARKAIAKVHGVPDVVPVLPVITQVDRAGKLPAAGEYLVSPSPGGAAEPVSLFISPTGVQPALTAVHEIGHVLDHLLLGAGRDWFATSGRGEPVHVDDDLTDWWAAVERSKPYQLLRLMQLRLRNKDTVHWSVIRHPSTGEERPVSVTRGEVDYYVSPREMFARAYAQWIALRSGDPVLLQLLKNDIERGFGNIISGLSGWYPRQWPEEDFAEIAAELDAIFAARGLLKGAQS
;
A
#
# COMPACT_ATOMS: atom_id res chain seq x y z
N MET A 1 -34.24 10.88 -39.16
CA MET A 1 -33.53 10.60 -37.90
C MET A 1 -34.57 10.20 -36.87
N PRO A 2 -34.47 9.05 -36.19
CA PRO A 2 -35.43 8.70 -35.16
C PRO A 2 -35.14 9.49 -33.88
N GLU A 3 -36.14 10.22 -33.39
CA GLU A 3 -36.10 10.92 -32.10
C GLU A 3 -35.95 9.89 -30.97
N THR A 4 -34.81 9.90 -30.29
CA THR A 4 -34.65 9.20 -29.00
C THR A 4 -35.49 9.92 -27.96
N LYS A 5 -36.67 9.38 -27.66
CA LYS A 5 -37.46 9.77 -26.49
C LYS A 5 -36.62 9.52 -25.23
N SER A 6 -36.16 10.59 -24.57
CA SER A 6 -35.60 10.49 -23.23
C SER A 6 -36.67 9.91 -22.31
N ALA A 7 -36.43 8.73 -21.75
CA ALA A 7 -37.33 8.13 -20.77
C ALA A 7 -37.53 9.11 -19.60
N ALA A 8 -38.78 9.29 -19.17
CA ALA A 8 -39.11 10.16 -18.04
C ALA A 8 -38.39 9.67 -16.77
N TRP A 9 -37.75 10.59 -16.06
CA TRP A 9 -37.01 10.31 -14.83
C TRP A 9 -37.92 9.67 -13.78
N ASN A 10 -37.56 8.48 -13.30
CA ASN A 10 -38.33 7.73 -12.31
C ASN A 10 -37.56 7.66 -10.98
N ALA A 11 -37.95 8.49 -10.01
CA ALA A 11 -37.35 8.54 -8.68
C ALA A 11 -37.29 7.17 -7.98
N ALA A 12 -38.23 6.27 -8.27
CA ALA A 12 -38.27 4.94 -7.66
C ALA A 12 -37.11 4.04 -8.11
N LEU A 13 -36.46 4.33 -9.24
CA LEU A 13 -35.31 3.58 -9.77
C LEU A 13 -33.96 4.13 -9.27
N HIS A 14 -33.96 5.24 -8.52
CA HIS A 14 -32.76 5.91 -8.03
C HIS A 14 -32.80 6.04 -6.49
N PRO A 15 -32.62 4.94 -5.75
CA PRO A 15 -32.64 4.95 -4.29
C PRO A 15 -31.55 5.88 -3.75
N ARG A 16 -31.88 6.56 -2.66
CA ARG A 16 -30.95 7.43 -1.95
C ARG A 16 -30.56 6.81 -0.62
N ASP A 17 -29.33 7.04 -0.22
CA ASP A 17 -28.86 6.67 1.09
C ASP A 17 -29.44 7.59 2.17
N ARG A 18 -29.16 7.29 3.45
CA ARG A 18 -29.68 8.09 4.57
C ARG A 18 -29.26 9.55 4.60
N PHE A 19 -28.26 9.93 3.79
CA PHE A 19 -27.79 11.30 3.65
C PHE A 19 -28.33 11.97 2.37
N GLY A 20 -29.28 11.32 1.69
CA GLY A 20 -29.87 11.81 0.46
C GLY A 20 -29.00 11.64 -0.78
N ARG A 21 -27.90 10.88 -0.72
CA ARG A 21 -27.00 10.65 -1.86
C ARG A 21 -27.51 9.52 -2.73
N PHE A 22 -27.35 9.62 -4.05
CA PHE A 22 -27.77 8.54 -4.95
C PHE A 22 -26.95 7.28 -4.73
N ILE A 23 -27.63 6.13 -4.72
CA ILE A 23 -26.99 4.82 -4.67
C ILE A 23 -27.02 4.25 -6.08
N GLU A 24 -25.88 4.33 -6.77
CA GLU A 24 -25.72 3.86 -8.14
C GLU A 24 -25.23 2.41 -8.19
N THR A 25 -25.49 1.74 -9.30
CA THR A 25 -24.91 0.42 -9.56
C THR A 25 -23.39 0.54 -9.61
N GLY A 26 -22.69 -0.38 -8.95
CA GLY A 26 -21.24 -0.36 -8.80
C GLY A 26 -20.73 0.45 -7.60
N ALA A 27 -21.56 1.29 -6.97
CA ALA A 27 -21.15 2.07 -5.81
C ALA A 27 -20.73 1.15 -4.65
N ILE A 28 -19.66 1.53 -3.94
CA ILE A 28 -19.26 0.87 -2.70
C ILE A 28 -19.93 1.54 -1.53
N VAL A 29 -20.46 0.71 -0.64
CA VAL A 29 -21.27 1.13 0.48
C VAL A 29 -20.87 0.37 1.73
N SER A 30 -21.03 1.01 2.89
CA SER A 30 -21.05 0.31 4.17
C SER A 30 -22.50 0.09 4.62
N LEU A 31 -22.70 -0.97 5.41
CA LEU A 31 -23.99 -1.27 6.03
C LEU A 31 -23.92 -0.96 7.52
N TRP A 32 -24.98 -0.35 8.04
CA TRP A 32 -25.01 0.11 9.43
C TRP A 32 -24.98 -1.03 10.46
N SER A 33 -25.64 -2.14 10.15
CA SER A 33 -25.79 -3.31 11.05
C SER A 33 -24.86 -4.46 10.70
N THR A 34 -23.99 -4.30 9.70
CA THR A 34 -23.16 -5.39 9.20
C THR A 34 -21.77 -4.86 8.88
N PRO A 35 -20.75 -5.26 9.66
CA PRO A 35 -19.37 -4.90 9.37
C PRO A 35 -18.99 -5.36 7.96
N GLY A 36 -18.26 -4.50 7.23
CA GLY A 36 -17.75 -4.79 5.90
C GLY A 36 -18.17 -3.79 4.84
N LEU A 37 -17.59 -3.95 3.66
CA LEU A 37 -17.88 -3.18 2.45
C LEU A 37 -18.69 -4.02 1.48
N PHE A 38 -19.61 -3.37 0.80
CA PHE A 38 -20.51 -4.00 -0.15
C PHE A 38 -20.52 -3.22 -1.46
N ARG A 39 -20.60 -3.93 -2.58
CA ARG A 39 -20.81 -3.35 -3.90
C ARG A 39 -22.28 -3.40 -4.25
N VAL A 40 -22.84 -2.30 -4.71
CA VAL A 40 -24.23 -2.25 -5.18
C VAL A 40 -24.33 -2.96 -6.52
N ARG A 41 -25.05 -4.07 -6.59
CA ARG A 41 -25.29 -4.80 -7.85
C ARG A 41 -26.35 -4.12 -8.70
N ARG A 42 -27.42 -3.66 -8.07
CA ARG A 42 -28.50 -2.90 -8.72
C ARG A 42 -29.49 -2.31 -7.69
N PRO A 43 -30.10 -1.16 -8.01
CA PRO A 43 -31.38 -0.76 -7.44
C PRO A 43 -32.46 -1.80 -7.72
N LEU A 44 -33.29 -2.10 -6.72
CA LEU A 44 -34.43 -3.01 -6.87
C LEU A 44 -35.78 -2.28 -6.88
N GLY A 45 -35.76 -0.95 -6.79
CA GLY A 45 -36.97 -0.16 -6.56
C GLY A 45 -37.40 -0.15 -5.10
N GLY A 46 -38.34 0.73 -4.74
CA GLY A 46 -38.98 0.74 -3.41
C GLY A 46 -37.99 0.92 -2.24
N SER A 47 -36.98 1.78 -2.39
CA SER A 47 -35.93 2.04 -1.39
C SER A 47 -35.10 0.81 -1.00
N ARG A 48 -34.92 -0.15 -1.92
CA ARG A 48 -34.08 -1.33 -1.70
C ARG A 48 -32.97 -1.40 -2.75
N VAL A 49 -31.81 -1.91 -2.31
CA VAL A 49 -30.66 -2.16 -3.16
C VAL A 49 -30.15 -3.58 -2.93
N SER A 50 -29.79 -4.26 -4.03
CA SER A 50 -29.03 -5.50 -3.97
C SER A 50 -27.56 -5.14 -3.82
N VAL A 51 -26.93 -5.69 -2.79
CA VAL A 51 -25.52 -5.48 -2.49
C VAL A 51 -24.83 -6.81 -2.31
N GLU A 52 -23.58 -6.91 -2.76
CA GLU A 52 -22.74 -8.10 -2.56
C GLU A 52 -21.53 -7.72 -1.70
N PRO A 53 -21.06 -8.58 -0.78
CA PRO A 53 -19.83 -8.31 -0.07
C PRO A 53 -18.67 -8.15 -1.06
N VAL A 54 -17.83 -7.14 -0.87
CA VAL A 54 -16.67 -6.92 -1.75
C VAL A 54 -15.67 -8.10 -1.67
N PHE A 55 -15.63 -8.80 -0.54
CA PHE A 55 -14.68 -9.89 -0.26
C PHE A 55 -15.31 -11.29 -0.37
N GLY A 56 -16.30 -11.45 -1.26
CA GLY A 56 -16.98 -12.71 -1.49
C GLY A 56 -18.09 -13.04 -0.49
N GLY A 57 -19.04 -13.84 -0.95
CA GLY A 57 -20.25 -14.21 -0.22
C GLY A 57 -21.52 -13.86 -0.99
N GLU A 58 -22.64 -14.35 -0.48
CA GLU A 58 -23.91 -14.25 -1.21
C GLU A 58 -24.43 -12.80 -1.26
N PRO A 59 -24.90 -12.35 -2.43
CA PRO A 59 -25.62 -11.09 -2.56
C PRO A 59 -26.81 -11.06 -1.62
N ARG A 60 -27.04 -9.90 -1.01
CA ARG A 60 -28.17 -9.65 -0.11
C ARG A 60 -28.92 -8.40 -0.52
N THR A 61 -30.17 -8.32 -0.11
CA THR A 61 -30.98 -7.13 -0.32
C THR A 61 -31.06 -6.31 0.96
N VAL A 62 -30.76 -5.03 0.87
CA VAL A 62 -30.78 -4.10 2.00
C VAL A 62 -31.65 -2.89 1.70
N ALA A 63 -32.19 -2.28 2.75
CA ALA A 63 -32.90 -1.02 2.65
C ALA A 63 -31.89 0.11 2.42
N ALA A 64 -32.21 1.04 1.52
CA ALA A 64 -31.33 2.12 1.08
C ALA A 64 -30.95 3.08 2.22
N ASP A 65 -31.82 3.26 3.21
CA ASP A 65 -31.56 4.04 4.42
C ASP A 65 -30.55 3.39 5.39
N ARG A 66 -30.24 2.09 5.21
CA ARG A 66 -29.21 1.37 5.96
C ARG A 66 -27.85 1.34 5.25
N VAL A 67 -27.79 1.98 4.09
CA VAL A 67 -26.62 2.07 3.24
C VAL A 67 -25.97 3.42 3.47
N GLN A 68 -24.64 3.45 3.50
CA GLN A 68 -23.87 4.68 3.44
C GLN A 68 -22.96 4.59 2.21
N VAL A 69 -23.21 5.44 1.21
CA VAL A 69 -22.32 5.56 0.06
C VAL A 69 -20.96 6.07 0.54
N ILE A 70 -19.88 5.44 0.10
CA ILE A 70 -18.53 5.89 0.40
C ILE A 70 -18.13 6.88 -0.71
N PRO A 71 -17.94 8.19 -0.40
CA PRO A 71 -17.84 9.26 -1.41
C PRO A 71 -16.69 9.17 -2.41
N ALA A 72 -15.69 8.34 -2.18
CA ALA A 72 -14.48 8.27 -3.00
C ALA A 72 -14.70 7.69 -4.42
N LEU A 73 -15.94 7.33 -4.79
CA LEU A 73 -16.25 6.52 -5.97
C LEU A 73 -17.50 7.01 -6.75
N SER A 74 -17.59 8.32 -7.05
CA SER A 74 -18.54 8.90 -8.03
C SER A 74 -17.83 9.24 -9.36
N PRO A 75 -18.54 9.45 -10.49
CA PRO A 75 -17.91 9.59 -11.81
C PRO A 75 -17.00 10.82 -11.87
N ALA A 76 -15.74 10.58 -12.21
CA ALA A 76 -14.63 11.45 -11.84
C ALA A 76 -14.10 12.31 -13.00
N SER A 77 -13.72 13.55 -12.67
CA SER A 77 -12.97 14.52 -13.49
C SER A 77 -11.64 13.96 -14.03
N ALA A 78 -11.02 14.64 -14.99
CA ALA A 78 -9.75 14.20 -15.58
C ALA A 78 -8.61 14.03 -14.55
N LEU A 79 -8.59 14.87 -13.50
CA LEU A 79 -7.64 14.75 -12.38
C LEU A 79 -7.91 13.52 -11.50
N GLU A 80 -9.18 13.12 -11.37
CA GLU A 80 -9.58 11.94 -10.60
C GLU A 80 -9.34 10.63 -11.37
N ARG A 81 -9.29 10.67 -12.71
CA ARG A 81 -8.89 9.50 -13.54
C ARG A 81 -7.40 9.18 -13.44
N GLU A 82 -6.55 10.20 -13.25
CA GLU A 82 -5.10 10.05 -13.11
C GLU A 82 -4.70 9.39 -11.77
N HIS A 83 -5.56 9.49 -10.74
CA HIS A 83 -5.35 8.91 -9.39
C HIS A 83 -6.47 7.96 -8.98
N ALA A 84 -7.22 7.43 -9.96
CA ALA A 84 -8.37 6.58 -9.69
C ALA A 84 -7.98 5.38 -8.82
N GLY A 85 -6.80 4.79 -9.07
CA GLY A 85 -6.30 3.70 -8.24
C GLY A 85 -6.01 4.09 -6.78
N LEU A 86 -5.53 5.31 -6.51
CA LEU A 86 -5.36 5.78 -5.13
C LEU A 86 -6.70 6.02 -4.43
N ASN A 87 -7.74 6.41 -5.17
CA ASN A 87 -9.09 6.60 -4.60
C ASN A 87 -9.74 5.27 -4.19
N ASN A 88 -9.29 4.17 -4.80
CA ASN A 88 -9.73 2.83 -4.46
C ASN A 88 -9.09 2.31 -3.15
N ILE A 89 -8.07 2.99 -2.58
CA ILE A 89 -7.52 2.66 -1.26
C ILE A 89 -8.35 3.39 -0.19
N VAL A 90 -9.28 2.66 0.43
CA VAL A 90 -10.36 3.26 1.23
C VAL A 90 -10.24 2.85 2.69
N THR A 91 -10.23 3.82 3.60
CA THR A 91 -10.25 3.54 5.04
C THR A 91 -11.62 2.99 5.46
N SER A 92 -11.62 1.86 6.16
CA SER A 92 -12.85 1.26 6.68
C SER A 92 -13.48 2.13 7.79
N PRO A 93 -14.79 2.05 8.05
CA PRO A 93 -15.46 2.86 9.08
C PRO A 93 -14.89 2.71 10.49
N ASN A 94 -14.26 1.56 10.80
CA ASN A 94 -13.68 1.25 12.10
C ASN A 94 -12.17 1.51 12.16
N THR A 95 -11.58 2.08 11.11
CA THR A 95 -10.17 2.46 11.07
C THR A 95 -9.92 3.57 12.07
N ALA A 96 -8.88 3.42 12.90
CA ALA A 96 -8.50 4.45 13.85
C ALA A 96 -8.16 5.78 13.14
N GLU A 97 -8.50 6.90 13.78
CA GLU A 97 -8.45 8.23 13.15
C GLU A 97 -7.04 8.60 12.68
N GLU A 98 -6.02 8.27 13.48
CA GLU A 98 -4.62 8.46 13.16
C GLU A 98 -4.17 7.68 11.92
N VAL A 99 -4.69 6.46 11.73
CA VAL A 99 -4.42 5.65 10.54
C VAL A 99 -5.13 6.25 9.33
N ALA A 100 -6.37 6.71 9.50
CA ALA A 100 -7.09 7.38 8.41
C ALA A 100 -6.35 8.65 7.92
N LYS A 101 -5.87 9.48 8.86
CA LYS A 101 -5.05 10.66 8.55
C LYS A 101 -3.72 10.28 7.90
N ALA A 102 -3.09 9.19 8.33
CA ALA A 102 -1.85 8.69 7.75
C ALA A 102 -2.04 8.23 6.30
N VAL A 103 -3.10 7.48 6.01
CA VAL A 103 -3.46 7.04 4.66
C VAL A 103 -3.77 8.22 3.75
N ASP A 104 -4.55 9.19 4.22
CA ASP A 104 -4.87 10.39 3.46
C ASP A 104 -3.61 11.20 3.11
N ARG A 105 -2.68 11.36 4.07
CA ARG A 105 -1.39 12.00 3.82
C ARG A 105 -0.57 11.23 2.78
N ALA A 106 -0.47 9.90 2.91
CA ALA A 106 0.25 9.06 1.96
C ALA A 106 -0.32 9.21 0.54
N ARG A 107 -1.65 9.13 0.38
CA ARG A 107 -2.33 9.33 -0.90
C ARG A 107 -2.02 10.69 -1.51
N LYS A 108 -2.07 11.76 -0.72
CA LYS A 108 -1.75 13.13 -1.18
C LYS A 108 -0.29 13.28 -1.60
N ALA A 109 0.63 12.71 -0.83
CA ALA A 109 2.06 12.76 -1.15
C ALA A 109 2.36 11.99 -2.44
N ILE A 110 1.78 10.80 -2.61
CA ILE A 110 1.90 10.01 -3.84
C ILE A 110 1.29 10.77 -5.01
N ALA A 111 0.05 11.25 -4.90
CA ALA A 111 -0.65 11.94 -5.97
C ALA A 111 0.01 13.25 -6.44
N LYS A 112 0.96 13.80 -5.67
CA LYS A 112 1.78 14.95 -6.05
C LYS A 112 2.90 14.57 -7.02
N VAL A 113 3.41 13.34 -6.94
CA VAL A 113 4.63 12.89 -7.62
C VAL A 113 4.34 11.84 -8.70
N HIS A 114 3.40 10.93 -8.42
CA HIS A 114 3.20 9.69 -9.15
C HIS A 114 1.71 9.51 -9.46
N GLY A 115 1.39 9.44 -10.76
CA GLY A 115 0.10 9.04 -11.29
C GLY A 115 -0.17 7.57 -10.97
N VAL A 116 -1.39 7.27 -10.53
CA VAL A 116 -1.80 5.90 -10.21
C VAL A 116 -3.09 5.61 -10.97
N PRO A 117 -2.99 4.94 -12.14
CA PRO A 117 -4.15 4.66 -12.98
C PRO A 117 -5.15 3.74 -12.26
N ASP A 118 -6.33 3.57 -12.86
CA ASP A 118 -7.43 2.74 -12.34
C ASP A 118 -7.14 1.23 -12.47
N VAL A 119 -6.04 0.78 -11.88
CA VAL A 119 -5.60 -0.63 -11.84
C VAL A 119 -5.73 -1.24 -10.45
N VAL A 120 -5.84 -0.39 -9.42
CA VAL A 120 -6.00 -0.82 -8.03
C VAL A 120 -7.49 -1.03 -7.78
N PRO A 121 -7.97 -2.24 -7.44
CA PRO A 121 -9.36 -2.43 -7.05
C PRO A 121 -9.63 -1.78 -5.69
N VAL A 122 -10.89 -1.67 -5.31
CA VAL A 122 -11.24 -1.12 -3.99
C VAL A 122 -10.62 -1.97 -2.89
N LEU A 123 -9.68 -1.37 -2.17
CA LEU A 123 -8.79 -2.02 -1.24
C LEU A 123 -8.97 -1.37 0.14
N PRO A 124 -9.58 -2.07 1.11
CA PRO A 124 -9.83 -1.51 2.42
C PRO A 124 -8.53 -1.37 3.21
N VAL A 125 -8.38 -0.23 3.88
CA VAL A 125 -7.44 -0.10 4.99
C VAL A 125 -8.17 -0.45 6.27
N ILE A 126 -7.62 -1.41 7.01
CA ILE A 126 -8.19 -1.94 8.25
C ILE A 126 -7.17 -1.74 9.37
N THR A 127 -7.63 -1.25 10.51
CA THR A 127 -6.87 -1.38 11.76
C THR A 127 -7.24 -2.70 12.41
N GLN A 128 -6.38 -3.70 12.27
CA GLN A 128 -6.49 -4.90 13.10
C GLN A 128 -5.67 -4.66 14.36
N VAL A 129 -6.12 -5.18 15.50
CA VAL A 129 -5.29 -5.35 16.68
C VAL A 129 -5.51 -6.80 17.11
N ASP A 130 -4.48 -7.50 17.57
CA ASP A 130 -4.69 -8.82 18.14
C ASP A 130 -5.52 -8.71 19.44
N ARG A 131 -5.93 -9.86 20.02
CA ARG A 131 -6.69 -9.88 21.27
C ARG A 131 -5.97 -9.24 22.47
N ALA A 132 -4.66 -9.01 22.37
CA ALA A 132 -3.82 -8.34 23.36
C ALA A 132 -3.54 -6.87 23.00
N GLY A 133 -4.16 -6.31 21.95
CA GLY A 133 -3.96 -4.94 21.50
C GLY A 133 -2.63 -4.71 20.78
N LYS A 134 -1.90 -5.77 20.42
CA LYS A 134 -0.61 -5.73 19.72
C LYS A 134 -0.80 -6.13 18.27
N LEU A 135 0.10 -5.66 17.41
CA LEU A 135 0.17 -6.09 16.01
C LEU A 135 1.52 -6.75 15.76
N PRO A 136 1.57 -7.84 14.97
CA PRO A 136 2.83 -8.50 14.62
C PRO A 136 3.71 -7.66 13.68
N ALA A 137 3.16 -6.67 12.97
CA ALA A 137 3.87 -5.78 12.05
C ALA A 137 3.35 -4.34 12.13
N ALA A 138 4.13 -3.37 11.63
CA ALA A 138 3.72 -1.98 11.55
C ALA A 138 2.63 -1.75 10.48
N GLY A 139 2.65 -2.57 9.42
CA GLY A 139 1.66 -2.64 8.36
C GLY A 139 1.78 -3.97 7.61
N GLU A 140 0.78 -4.28 6.79
CA GLU A 140 0.79 -5.45 5.91
C GLU A 140 -0.18 -5.29 4.74
N TYR A 141 0.33 -5.42 3.52
CA TYR A 141 -0.49 -5.66 2.34
C TYR A 141 -0.82 -7.15 2.20
N LEU A 142 -2.08 -7.49 2.43
CA LEU A 142 -2.59 -8.86 2.34
C LEU A 142 -3.08 -9.18 0.94
N VAL A 143 -2.57 -10.29 0.40
CA VAL A 143 -3.04 -10.90 -0.84
C VAL A 143 -3.56 -12.32 -0.54
N SER A 144 -4.66 -12.71 -1.17
CA SER A 144 -5.17 -14.08 -1.09
C SER A 144 -4.59 -14.89 -2.25
N PRO A 145 -4.00 -16.06 -2.01
CA PRO A 145 -3.67 -16.97 -3.10
C PRO A 145 -4.97 -17.44 -3.76
N SER A 146 -5.05 -17.33 -5.09
CA SER A 146 -6.18 -17.85 -5.86
C SER A 146 -5.77 -19.21 -6.46
N PRO A 147 -6.55 -20.30 -6.27
CA PRO A 147 -6.19 -21.62 -6.81
C PRO A 147 -6.07 -21.57 -8.34
N GLY A 148 -4.84 -21.64 -8.86
CA GLY A 148 -4.55 -21.62 -10.29
C GLY A 148 -4.69 -20.25 -10.98
N GLY A 149 -4.74 -19.15 -10.21
CA GLY A 149 -4.89 -17.79 -10.73
C GLY A 149 -4.06 -16.77 -9.97
N ALA A 150 -4.26 -15.49 -10.32
CA ALA A 150 -3.48 -14.41 -9.75
C ALA A 150 -3.74 -14.20 -8.25
N ALA A 151 -2.71 -13.84 -7.48
CA ALA A 151 -2.92 -13.43 -6.11
C ALA A 151 -3.88 -12.22 -6.08
N GLU A 152 -4.93 -12.29 -5.27
CA GLU A 152 -5.95 -11.24 -5.25
C GLU A 152 -5.66 -10.25 -4.11
N PRO A 153 -5.69 -8.93 -4.36
CA PRO A 153 -5.53 -7.94 -3.30
C PRO A 153 -6.72 -8.00 -2.32
N VAL A 154 -6.44 -8.16 -1.02
CA VAL A 154 -7.48 -8.28 0.01
C VAL A 154 -7.62 -7.00 0.81
N SER A 155 -6.54 -6.54 1.44
CA SER A 155 -6.57 -5.39 2.35
C SER A 155 -5.19 -4.82 2.65
N LEU A 156 -5.16 -3.58 3.16
CA LEU A 156 -4.00 -3.03 3.85
C LEU A 156 -4.28 -3.01 5.35
N PHE A 157 -3.34 -3.51 6.13
CA PHE A 157 -3.29 -3.33 7.57
C PHE A 157 -2.27 -2.25 7.89
N ILE A 158 -2.64 -1.35 8.80
CA ILE A 158 -1.72 -0.36 9.35
C ILE A 158 -1.93 -0.31 10.86
N SER A 159 -0.83 -0.37 11.60
CA SER A 159 -0.87 -0.32 13.05
C SER A 159 -1.18 1.08 13.55
N PRO A 160 -2.23 1.26 14.39
CA PRO A 160 -2.51 2.54 15.04
C PRO A 160 -1.41 2.91 16.06
N THR A 161 -0.75 1.92 16.64
CA THR A 161 0.35 2.09 17.60
C THR A 161 1.73 2.05 16.93
N GLY A 162 1.76 1.97 15.59
CA GLY A 162 2.97 2.01 14.81
C GLY A 162 3.71 3.34 14.97
N VAL A 163 5.03 3.29 14.94
CA VAL A 163 5.89 4.45 15.20
C VAL A 163 5.80 5.51 14.09
N GLN A 164 5.38 5.13 12.88
CA GLN A 164 5.43 5.97 11.66
C GLN A 164 4.30 5.66 10.66
N PRO A 165 3.01 5.76 11.05
CA PRO A 165 1.89 5.20 10.29
C PRO A 165 1.77 5.78 8.86
N ALA A 166 2.17 7.04 8.64
CA ALA A 166 2.12 7.65 7.31
C ALA A 166 3.20 7.11 6.36
N LEU A 167 4.44 6.92 6.84
CA LEU A 167 5.51 6.32 6.03
C LEU A 167 5.23 4.84 5.78
N THR A 168 4.70 4.13 6.78
CA THR A 168 4.18 2.76 6.62
C THR A 168 3.07 2.70 5.58
N ALA A 169 2.13 3.63 5.57
CA ALA A 169 1.08 3.67 4.55
C ALA A 169 1.66 3.79 3.13
N VAL A 170 2.68 4.64 2.92
CA VAL A 170 3.35 4.75 1.62
C VAL A 170 4.04 3.44 1.25
N HIS A 171 4.72 2.78 2.21
CA HIS A 171 5.36 1.49 2.01
C HIS A 171 4.35 0.40 1.58
N GLU A 172 3.23 0.26 2.28
CA GLU A 172 2.21 -0.72 1.91
C GLU A 172 1.59 -0.42 0.54
N ILE A 173 1.39 0.86 0.21
CA ILE A 173 0.96 1.25 -1.15
C ILE A 173 2.05 0.90 -2.18
N GLY A 174 3.34 1.00 -1.84
CA GLY A 174 4.44 0.51 -2.67
C GLY A 174 4.28 -0.97 -3.04
N HIS A 175 3.93 -1.83 -2.08
CA HIS A 175 3.62 -3.24 -2.35
C HIS A 175 2.41 -3.40 -3.29
N VAL A 176 1.37 -2.59 -3.13
CA VAL A 176 0.20 -2.59 -4.03
C VAL A 176 0.61 -2.26 -5.46
N LEU A 177 1.47 -1.27 -5.66
CA LEU A 177 1.91 -0.83 -6.97
C LEU A 177 2.86 -1.84 -7.62
N ASP A 178 3.78 -2.43 -6.85
CA ASP A 178 4.63 -3.53 -7.30
C ASP A 178 3.79 -4.71 -7.82
N HIS A 179 2.73 -5.07 -7.10
CA HIS A 179 1.82 -6.13 -7.50
C HIS A 179 0.95 -5.76 -8.71
N LEU A 180 0.17 -4.68 -8.62
CA LEU A 180 -0.92 -4.43 -9.54
C LEU A 180 -0.53 -3.55 -10.73
N LEU A 181 0.39 -2.61 -10.53
CA LEU A 181 0.80 -1.66 -11.56
C LEU A 181 2.04 -2.16 -12.32
N LEU A 182 3.09 -2.56 -11.59
CA LEU A 182 4.33 -3.04 -12.20
C LEU A 182 4.20 -4.49 -12.65
N GLY A 183 3.66 -5.34 -11.78
CA GLY A 183 3.35 -6.73 -12.09
C GLY A 183 2.24 -6.89 -13.12
N ALA A 184 1.55 -5.81 -13.49
CA ALA A 184 0.44 -5.76 -14.45
C ALA A 184 -0.71 -6.72 -14.08
N GLY A 185 -0.98 -6.89 -12.78
CA GLY A 185 -2.02 -7.79 -12.29
C GLY A 185 -1.77 -9.28 -12.60
N ARG A 186 -0.54 -9.65 -12.95
CA ARG A 186 -0.09 -11.05 -13.02
C ARG A 186 -0.15 -11.68 -11.64
N ASP A 187 -0.01 -13.00 -11.58
CA ASP A 187 -0.11 -13.76 -10.32
C ASP A 187 0.88 -13.36 -9.21
N TRP A 188 1.85 -12.46 -9.49
CA TRP A 188 2.98 -12.16 -8.63
C TRP A 188 3.43 -10.69 -8.74
N PHE A 189 4.21 -10.26 -7.76
CA PHE A 189 4.90 -8.95 -7.72
C PHE A 189 5.97 -8.87 -8.82
N ALA A 190 6.14 -7.70 -9.44
CA ALA A 190 7.16 -7.48 -10.48
C ALA A 190 8.59 -7.72 -9.98
N THR A 191 8.79 -7.58 -8.66
CA THR A 191 10.09 -7.77 -8.00
C THR A 191 10.37 -9.22 -7.58
N SER A 192 9.37 -10.12 -7.56
CA SER A 192 9.53 -11.45 -6.94
C SER A 192 9.48 -12.63 -7.92
N GLY A 193 8.90 -12.46 -9.11
CA GLY A 193 8.89 -13.50 -10.15
C GLY A 193 8.14 -14.81 -9.82
N ARG A 194 7.90 -15.65 -10.83
CA ARG A 194 7.37 -17.03 -10.65
C ARG A 194 8.50 -17.99 -10.28
N GLY A 195 8.70 -18.24 -8.99
CA GLY A 195 9.21 -19.52 -8.47
C GLY A 195 10.64 -19.99 -8.80
N GLU A 196 11.45 -19.30 -9.60
CA GLU A 196 12.89 -19.56 -9.83
C GLU A 196 13.65 -18.22 -10.03
N PRO A 197 14.99 -18.17 -9.88
CA PRO A 197 15.69 -17.13 -9.11
C PRO A 197 15.26 -15.71 -9.48
N VAL A 198 14.69 -14.99 -8.50
CA VAL A 198 14.45 -13.54 -8.47
C VAL A 198 14.32 -12.93 -9.88
N HIS A 199 13.20 -13.22 -10.56
CA HIS A 199 12.85 -12.49 -11.77
C HIS A 199 12.31 -11.13 -11.37
N VAL A 200 13.22 -10.18 -11.34
CA VAL A 200 12.93 -8.77 -11.49
C VAL A 200 12.58 -8.58 -12.97
N ASP A 201 11.38 -8.07 -13.29
CA ASP A 201 11.02 -7.76 -14.68
C ASP A 201 12.15 -6.93 -15.33
N ASP A 202 12.37 -7.06 -16.65
CA ASP A 202 13.50 -6.42 -17.34
C ASP A 202 13.61 -4.91 -17.00
N ASP A 203 12.48 -4.20 -16.94
CA ASP A 203 12.37 -2.78 -16.58
C ASP A 203 12.89 -2.43 -15.18
N LEU A 204 13.01 -3.40 -14.27
CA LEU A 204 13.43 -3.22 -12.89
C LEU A 204 14.87 -3.72 -12.63
N THR A 205 15.54 -4.30 -13.64
CA THR A 205 16.86 -4.91 -13.50
C THR A 205 17.91 -3.90 -13.02
N ASP A 206 17.93 -2.71 -13.63
CA ASP A 206 18.89 -1.66 -13.28
C ASP A 206 18.61 -1.08 -11.88
N TRP A 207 17.32 -0.94 -11.53
CA TRP A 207 16.91 -0.61 -10.16
C TRP A 207 17.43 -1.62 -9.14
N TRP A 208 17.27 -2.91 -9.39
CA TRP A 208 17.75 -3.95 -8.48
C TRP A 208 19.28 -3.92 -8.37
N ALA A 209 19.98 -3.73 -9.49
CA ALA A 209 21.43 -3.61 -9.50
C ALA A 209 21.91 -2.40 -8.66
N ALA A 210 21.21 -1.27 -8.71
CA ALA A 210 21.47 -0.12 -7.85
C ALA A 210 21.25 -0.44 -6.36
N VAL A 211 20.17 -1.16 -6.03
CA VAL A 211 19.93 -1.66 -4.67
C VAL A 211 21.08 -2.56 -4.20
N GLU A 212 21.53 -3.51 -5.01
CA GLU A 212 22.61 -4.45 -4.66
C GLU A 212 23.96 -3.75 -4.41
N ARG A 213 24.22 -2.64 -5.11
CA ARG A 213 25.41 -1.81 -4.91
C ARG A 213 25.36 -0.97 -3.62
N SER A 214 24.18 -0.75 -3.06
CA SER A 214 24.02 0.11 -1.88
C SER A 214 24.61 -0.49 -0.59
N LYS A 215 25.18 0.34 0.28
CA LYS A 215 25.75 -0.12 1.57
C LYS A 215 24.71 -0.80 2.47
N PRO A 216 23.46 -0.29 2.60
CA PRO A 216 22.42 -0.97 3.38
C PRO A 216 22.15 -2.41 2.93
N TYR A 217 22.03 -2.64 1.62
CA TYR A 217 21.82 -3.97 1.08
C TYR A 217 23.02 -4.88 1.34
N GLN A 218 24.24 -4.40 1.08
CA GLN A 218 25.45 -5.19 1.30
C GLN A 218 25.61 -5.61 2.77
N LEU A 219 25.26 -4.72 3.71
CA LEU A 219 25.26 -5.05 5.13
C LEU A 219 24.25 -6.15 5.47
N LEU A 220 23.01 -6.04 4.99
CA LEU A 220 21.99 -7.06 5.19
C LEU A 220 22.40 -8.39 4.53
N ARG A 221 22.99 -8.36 3.33
CA ARG A 221 23.48 -9.55 2.63
C ARG A 221 24.63 -10.23 3.40
N LEU A 222 25.53 -9.46 3.99
CA LEU A 222 26.56 -9.99 4.89
C LEU A 222 25.95 -10.65 6.13
N MET A 223 24.91 -10.06 6.71
CA MET A 223 24.16 -10.68 7.82
C MET A 223 23.53 -12.01 7.38
N GLN A 224 22.91 -12.03 6.21
CA GLN A 224 22.26 -13.22 5.64
C GLN A 224 23.25 -14.38 5.45
N LEU A 225 24.44 -14.08 4.91
CA LEU A 225 25.49 -15.08 4.70
C LEU A 225 25.99 -15.69 6.01
N ARG A 226 26.06 -14.89 7.08
CA ARG A 226 26.44 -15.37 8.42
C ARG A 226 25.36 -16.22 9.10
N LEU A 227 24.10 -16.05 8.69
CA LEU A 227 22.94 -16.80 9.18
C LEU A 227 22.68 -18.10 8.39
N ARG A 228 23.45 -18.43 7.33
CA ARG A 228 23.19 -19.62 6.48
C ARG A 228 22.93 -20.92 7.25
N ASN A 229 23.64 -21.14 8.35
CA ASN A 229 23.55 -22.34 9.19
C ASN A 229 23.09 -22.03 10.63
N LYS A 230 22.51 -20.85 10.88
CA LYS A 230 22.11 -20.39 12.22
C LYS A 230 20.77 -19.66 12.14
N ASP A 231 19.85 -19.98 13.04
CA ASP A 231 18.56 -19.29 13.10
C ASP A 231 18.70 -17.85 13.62
N THR A 232 19.69 -17.62 14.48
CA THR A 232 19.97 -16.32 15.10
C THR A 232 21.48 -16.10 15.22
N VAL A 233 21.93 -14.87 14.98
CA VAL A 233 23.30 -14.43 15.27
C VAL A 233 23.24 -13.22 16.21
N HIS A 234 24.01 -13.30 17.30
CA HIS A 234 24.28 -12.18 18.18
C HIS A 234 25.56 -11.48 17.72
N TRP A 235 25.45 -10.20 17.43
CA TRP A 235 26.54 -9.32 17.06
C TRP A 235 27.01 -8.57 18.29
N SER A 236 28.33 -8.49 18.46
CA SER A 236 28.95 -7.78 19.57
C SER A 236 28.64 -6.29 19.52
N VAL A 237 28.69 -5.65 18.34
CA VAL A 237 28.48 -4.22 18.16
C VAL A 237 28.08 -3.85 16.73
N ILE A 238 27.02 -3.05 16.54
CA ILE A 238 26.87 -2.16 15.39
C ILE A 238 27.02 -0.71 15.89
N ARG A 239 27.77 0.10 15.13
CA ARG A 239 27.98 1.52 15.41
C ARG A 239 26.90 2.37 14.75
N HIS A 240 26.25 3.23 15.52
CA HIS A 240 25.26 4.19 15.04
C HIS A 240 25.94 5.20 14.11
N PRO A 241 25.42 5.48 12.91
CA PRO A 241 26.06 6.40 11.97
C PRO A 241 26.05 7.84 12.48
N SER A 242 24.96 8.30 13.10
CA SER A 242 24.87 9.68 13.62
C SER A 242 25.43 9.89 15.04
N THR A 243 25.27 8.94 15.98
CA THR A 243 25.75 9.11 17.37
C THR A 243 27.11 8.46 17.63
N GLY A 244 27.56 7.56 16.74
CA GLY A 244 28.75 6.74 16.97
C GLY A 244 28.60 5.70 18.08
N GLU A 245 27.41 5.55 18.67
CA GLU A 245 27.14 4.62 19.76
C GLU A 245 27.19 3.17 19.28
N GLU A 246 27.83 2.32 20.05
CA GLU A 246 28.01 0.90 19.77
C GLU A 246 26.97 0.08 20.55
N ARG A 247 26.12 -0.70 19.86
CA ARG A 247 25.12 -1.56 20.50
C ARG A 247 25.17 -3.00 20.03
N PRO A 248 24.97 -3.99 20.93
CA PRO A 248 24.82 -5.38 20.53
C PRO A 248 23.50 -5.57 19.78
N VAL A 249 23.54 -6.43 18.76
CA VAL A 249 22.39 -6.64 17.87
C VAL A 249 22.13 -8.13 17.73
N SER A 250 20.91 -8.55 18.04
CA SER A 250 20.42 -9.87 17.66
C SER A 250 19.68 -9.73 16.33
N VAL A 251 19.83 -10.70 15.44
CA VAL A 251 19.02 -10.77 14.23
C VAL A 251 18.76 -12.23 13.87
N THR A 252 17.54 -12.51 13.43
CA THR A 252 17.13 -13.83 12.98
C THR A 252 17.28 -13.97 11.47
N ARG A 253 17.41 -15.20 11.00
CA ARG A 253 17.44 -15.51 9.56
C ARG A 253 16.19 -15.03 8.84
N GLY A 254 15.01 -15.31 9.40
CA GLY A 254 13.74 -14.93 8.81
C GLY A 254 13.59 -13.41 8.63
N GLU A 255 14.06 -12.62 9.61
CA GLU A 255 14.12 -11.17 9.44
C GLU A 255 15.03 -10.81 8.27
N VAL A 256 16.30 -11.19 8.29
CA VAL A 256 17.22 -10.77 7.20
C VAL A 256 16.72 -11.20 5.83
N ASP A 257 16.22 -12.42 5.70
CA ASP A 257 15.65 -12.94 4.45
C ASP A 257 14.47 -12.08 3.95
N TYR A 258 13.61 -11.60 4.85
CA TYR A 258 12.55 -10.65 4.54
C TYR A 258 13.12 -9.30 4.09
N TYR A 259 14.06 -8.74 4.86
CA TYR A 259 14.65 -7.41 4.62
C TYR A 259 15.45 -7.34 3.32
N VAL A 260 16.09 -8.43 2.86
CA VAL A 260 16.79 -8.47 1.57
C VAL A 260 15.92 -8.86 0.39
N SER A 261 14.64 -9.17 0.63
CA SER A 261 13.76 -9.56 -0.47
C SER A 261 13.54 -8.37 -1.41
N PRO A 262 13.54 -8.58 -2.74
CA PRO A 262 13.35 -7.50 -3.71
C PRO A 262 12.04 -6.73 -3.51
N ARG A 263 10.95 -7.44 -3.20
CA ARG A 263 9.64 -6.84 -2.87
C ARG A 263 9.74 -5.85 -1.73
N GLU A 264 10.41 -6.25 -0.66
CA GLU A 264 10.56 -5.43 0.53
C GLU A 264 11.48 -4.23 0.27
N MET A 265 12.57 -4.44 -0.48
CA MET A 265 13.48 -3.39 -0.92
C MET A 265 12.78 -2.36 -1.81
N PHE A 266 11.91 -2.79 -2.73
CA PHE A 266 11.12 -1.90 -3.58
C PHE A 266 10.18 -1.03 -2.77
N ALA A 267 9.38 -1.62 -1.88
CA ALA A 267 8.43 -0.88 -1.08
C ALA A 267 9.12 0.17 -0.16
N ARG A 268 10.32 -0.12 0.35
CA ARG A 268 11.14 0.86 1.09
C ARG A 268 11.66 1.96 0.22
N ALA A 269 12.28 1.60 -0.90
CA ALA A 269 12.83 2.55 -1.85
C ALA A 269 11.73 3.50 -2.34
N TYR A 270 10.56 2.96 -2.69
CA TYR A 270 9.40 3.74 -3.06
C TYR A 270 8.94 4.69 -1.95
N ALA A 271 8.87 4.23 -0.70
CA ALA A 271 8.50 5.08 0.42
C ALA A 271 9.47 6.25 0.65
N GLN A 272 10.78 5.98 0.58
CA GLN A 272 11.81 7.02 0.66
C GLN A 272 11.75 7.98 -0.54
N TRP A 273 11.56 7.44 -1.76
CA TRP A 273 11.43 8.24 -2.98
C TRP A 273 10.24 9.19 -2.93
N ILE A 274 9.06 8.72 -2.51
CA ILE A 274 7.87 9.57 -2.31
C ILE A 274 8.11 10.63 -1.24
N ALA A 275 8.71 10.27 -0.09
CA ALA A 275 9.00 11.23 0.96
C ALA A 275 9.87 12.39 0.44
N LEU A 276 10.93 12.06 -0.31
CA LEU A 276 11.84 13.05 -0.90
C LEU A 276 11.18 13.89 -2.00
N ARG A 277 10.55 13.25 -2.99
CA ARG A 277 9.98 13.94 -4.18
C ARG A 277 8.72 14.74 -3.84
N SER A 278 7.90 14.27 -2.91
CA SER A 278 6.70 15.01 -2.48
C SER A 278 7.07 16.25 -1.67
N GLY A 279 8.22 16.24 -0.99
CA GLY A 279 8.63 17.28 -0.05
C GLY A 279 7.66 17.43 1.13
N ASP A 280 6.85 16.41 1.44
CA ASP A 280 5.94 16.46 2.59
C ASP A 280 6.77 16.50 3.89
N PRO A 281 6.64 17.56 4.70
CA PRO A 281 7.52 17.76 5.85
C PRO A 281 7.34 16.68 6.92
N VAL A 282 6.15 16.07 7.01
CA VAL A 282 5.91 14.98 7.96
C VAL A 282 6.59 13.71 7.48
N LEU A 283 6.44 13.35 6.19
CA LEU A 283 7.12 12.18 5.63
C LEU A 283 8.64 12.32 5.67
N LEU A 284 9.19 13.51 5.37
CA LEU A 284 10.62 13.78 5.50
C LEU A 284 11.12 13.60 6.94
N GLN A 285 10.37 14.08 7.94
CA GLN A 285 10.73 13.90 9.33
C GLN A 285 10.64 12.42 9.76
N LEU A 286 9.62 11.68 9.29
CA LEU A 286 9.51 10.24 9.55
C LEU A 286 10.64 9.46 8.90
N LEU A 287 11.01 9.78 7.65
CA LEU A 287 12.15 9.19 6.95
C LEU A 287 13.45 9.46 7.70
N LYS A 288 13.70 10.72 8.09
CA LYS A 288 14.88 11.07 8.90
C LYS A 288 14.92 10.27 10.19
N ASN A 289 13.80 10.20 10.90
CA ASN A 289 13.68 9.39 12.10
C ASN A 289 13.92 7.90 11.81
N ASP A 290 13.53 7.37 10.65
CA ASP A 290 13.72 5.97 10.29
C ASP A 290 15.17 5.66 9.89
N ILE A 291 15.86 6.58 9.21
CA ILE A 291 17.29 6.47 8.93
C ILE A 291 18.08 6.53 10.25
N GLU A 292 17.72 7.44 11.14
CA GLU A 292 18.35 7.55 12.46
C GLU A 292 18.02 6.33 13.34
N ARG A 293 16.76 5.85 13.36
CA ARG A 293 16.29 4.71 14.19
C ARG A 293 16.49 3.34 13.56
N GLY A 294 16.81 3.24 12.27
CA GLY A 294 17.24 2.00 11.60
C GLY A 294 18.52 1.45 12.23
N PHE A 295 19.18 2.28 13.03
CA PHE A 295 20.21 1.93 13.98
C PHE A 295 19.68 2.10 15.41
N GLY A 296 18.50 1.60 15.76
CA GLY A 296 17.85 2.05 17.01
C GLY A 296 16.83 1.15 17.66
N ASN A 297 15.74 0.76 16.98
CA ASN A 297 14.52 0.35 17.69
C ASN A 297 13.87 -0.96 17.23
N ILE A 298 13.41 -1.71 18.25
CA ILE A 298 12.49 -2.84 18.18
C ILE A 298 11.16 -2.36 17.60
N ILE A 299 10.75 -2.87 16.45
CA ILE A 299 9.36 -2.74 15.98
C ILE A 299 8.75 -4.15 16.04
N SER A 300 7.63 -4.27 16.74
CA SER A 300 6.82 -5.51 16.82
C SER A 300 7.50 -6.74 17.44
N GLY A 301 8.35 -6.56 18.45
CA GLY A 301 9.01 -7.69 19.15
C GLY A 301 10.16 -8.33 18.36
N LEU A 302 10.40 -7.84 17.14
CA LEU A 302 11.53 -8.17 16.29
C LEU A 302 12.69 -7.25 16.68
N SER A 303 13.70 -7.83 17.33
CA SER A 303 14.87 -7.12 17.82
C SER A 303 15.89 -7.06 16.69
N GLY A 304 16.27 -5.86 16.23
CA GLY A 304 17.38 -5.72 15.30
C GLY A 304 17.67 -4.27 14.92
N TRP A 305 18.94 -3.86 15.03
CA TRP A 305 19.49 -2.71 14.33
C TRP A 305 19.95 -3.19 12.95
N TYR A 306 19.19 -2.88 11.93
CA TYR A 306 19.62 -3.05 10.55
C TYR A 306 19.01 -1.92 9.72
N PRO A 307 19.72 -1.46 8.68
CA PRO A 307 19.28 -0.30 7.93
C PRO A 307 17.96 -0.63 7.22
N ARG A 308 16.95 0.22 7.43
CA ARG A 308 15.66 0.11 6.76
C ARG A 308 15.50 1.01 5.56
N GLN A 309 16.25 2.11 5.58
CA GLN A 309 16.28 3.16 4.58
C GLN A 309 17.73 3.48 4.27
N TRP A 310 17.94 4.23 3.21
CA TRP A 310 19.26 4.58 2.71
C TRP A 310 19.64 5.99 3.16
N PRO A 311 20.91 6.22 3.55
CA PRO A 311 21.49 7.56 3.52
C PRO A 311 21.32 8.18 2.13
N GLU A 312 21.31 9.51 2.06
CA GLU A 312 21.06 10.25 0.82
C GLU A 312 22.04 9.84 -0.29
N GLU A 313 23.33 9.70 0.04
CA GLU A 313 24.37 9.31 -0.90
C GLU A 313 24.19 7.91 -1.49
N ASP A 314 23.66 6.97 -0.70
CA ASP A 314 23.43 5.60 -1.15
C ASP A 314 22.07 5.48 -1.87
N PHE A 315 21.15 6.42 -1.65
CA PHE A 315 19.82 6.42 -2.25
C PHE A 315 19.76 7.08 -3.63
N ALA A 316 20.68 7.99 -3.94
CA ALA A 316 20.60 8.82 -5.15
C ALA A 316 20.50 7.98 -6.45
N GLU A 317 21.27 6.90 -6.55
CA GLU A 317 21.25 5.99 -7.69
C GLU A 317 19.92 5.23 -7.78
N ILE A 318 19.44 4.69 -6.65
CA ILE A 318 18.14 3.98 -6.56
C ILE A 318 16.99 4.92 -6.95
N ALA A 319 17.04 6.18 -6.51
CA ALA A 319 16.04 7.18 -6.81
C ALA A 319 16.00 7.53 -8.31
N ALA A 320 17.17 7.60 -8.96
CA ALA A 320 17.26 7.86 -10.39
C ALA A 320 16.65 6.72 -11.21
N GLU A 321 16.87 5.47 -10.81
CA GLU A 321 16.25 4.31 -11.46
C GLU A 321 14.73 4.31 -11.28
N LEU A 322 14.22 4.64 -10.09
CA LEU A 322 12.78 4.82 -9.88
C LEU A 322 12.20 5.94 -10.75
N ASP A 323 12.90 7.07 -10.89
CA ASP A 323 12.50 8.14 -11.81
C ASP A 323 12.42 7.61 -13.25
N ALA A 324 13.43 6.85 -13.71
CA ALA A 324 13.46 6.27 -15.05
C ALA A 324 12.29 5.30 -15.30
N ILE A 325 12.03 4.38 -14.37
CA ILE A 325 10.91 3.41 -14.44
C ILE A 325 9.57 4.12 -14.57
N PHE A 326 9.30 5.09 -13.69
CA PHE A 326 8.02 5.79 -13.69
C PHE A 326 7.89 6.78 -14.85
N ALA A 327 9.00 7.38 -15.33
CA ALA A 327 9.00 8.22 -16.51
C ALA A 327 8.66 7.42 -17.78
N ALA A 328 9.30 6.27 -17.97
CA ALA A 328 9.08 5.39 -19.11
C ALA A 328 7.62 4.91 -19.20
N ARG A 329 6.95 4.77 -18.06
CA ARG A 329 5.53 4.38 -17.96
C ARG A 329 4.56 5.56 -17.99
N GLY A 330 5.05 6.80 -18.12
CA GLY A 330 4.21 8.01 -18.12
C GLY A 330 3.52 8.27 -16.78
N LEU A 331 4.10 7.80 -15.68
CA LEU A 331 3.51 7.87 -14.34
C LEU A 331 4.09 9.04 -13.52
N LEU A 332 5.18 9.68 -13.93
CA LEU A 332 5.70 10.85 -13.22
C LEU A 332 4.88 12.11 -13.48
N LYS A 333 4.61 12.86 -12.42
CA LYS A 333 4.01 14.20 -12.50
C LYS A 333 5.07 15.28 -12.62
N GLY A 334 4.79 16.27 -13.48
CA GLY A 334 5.67 17.43 -13.64
C GLY A 334 6.85 17.21 -14.60
N ALA A 335 6.96 16.05 -15.24
CA ALA A 335 7.84 15.84 -16.39
C ALA A 335 7.14 16.31 -17.69
N GLN A 336 6.80 17.60 -17.76
CA GLN A 336 6.68 18.28 -19.04
C GLN A 336 7.82 19.28 -19.13
N SER A 337 8.62 19.09 -20.16
CA SER A 337 9.78 19.88 -20.63
C SER A 337 9.68 21.38 -20.38
#